data_AF-A0A0Q6A5V7-F1
#
_entry.id   AF-A0A0Q6A5V7-F1
#
_cell.length_a   1.000
_cell.length_b   1.000
_cell.length_c   1.000
_cell.angle_alpha   90.00
_cell.angle_beta   90.00
_cell.angle_gamma   90.00
#
_symmetry.space_group_name_H-M   'P 1'
#
loop_
_entity.id
_entity.type
_entity.pdbx_description
1 polymer ?
#
loop_
_entity_poly.entity_id
_entity_poly.type
_entity_poly.pdbx_seq_one_letter_code
_entity_poly.pdbx_strand_id
1 'polypeptide(L)'
;MTNKSYVMWNNKGGVGKSTITFHIASAYAEQNPDRDVVVIDMCPQANVSSMLMGGGRESEDALQDLISKPEPQTIVGYITAETLTGNADINQFITRVSSINSNLSENLYLVSGDGNLELIAPLLSQRAGATPLSSADNPWIKIHTIIKNLTEKRVIEERPCTYFIDTNPSFAIYTQLAIVGGQELLVPVNADDSSIFAITGLFNLIWGSTEIHPVYGKYTFAEKAKDHGLSLPKISYLLGNRFTQKIGAANAFKALSDEAIGRMFTEYEDDPNKFENRGATIRTKDDFEHAYSVELRDFNSAGVVAANQGIPLSKMTKHTYEVYGMKIQVSKEQRELCKKAIDYLVAKL
;
A
#
# COMPACT_ATOMS: atom_id res chain seq x y z
N MET A 1 -4.34 15.57 16.92
CA MET A 1 -3.35 14.81 16.14
C MET A 1 -3.68 14.94 14.65
N THR A 2 -2.69 14.84 13.77
CA THR A 2 -2.87 14.90 12.30
C THR A 2 -3.11 13.51 11.71
N ASN A 3 -3.64 13.47 10.50
CA ASN A 3 -3.73 12.24 9.72
C ASN A 3 -2.34 11.74 9.33
N LYS A 4 -2.24 10.43 9.11
CA LYS A 4 -1.06 9.74 8.56
C LYS A 4 -1.46 9.02 7.27
N SER A 5 -0.58 8.93 6.28
CA SER A 5 -0.83 8.08 5.09
C SER A 5 0.41 7.32 4.63
N TYR A 6 0.24 6.00 4.50
CA TYR A 6 1.28 5.07 4.06
C TYR A 6 0.86 4.42 2.74
N VAL A 7 1.71 4.50 1.73
CA VAL A 7 1.52 3.82 0.45
C VAL A 7 2.32 2.53 0.44
N MET A 8 1.68 1.41 0.11
CA MET A 8 2.32 0.12 -0.07
C MET A 8 2.61 -0.08 -1.55
N TRP A 9 3.84 0.15 -2.05
CA TRP A 9 4.14 -0.03 -3.48
C TRP A 9 5.50 -0.65 -3.78
N ASN A 10 5.50 -1.45 -4.83
CA ASN A 10 6.67 -1.97 -5.54
C ASN A 10 6.22 -2.28 -6.97
N ASN A 11 7.03 -1.89 -7.96
CA ASN A 11 6.82 -2.13 -9.40
C ASN A 11 6.74 -3.62 -9.77
N LYS A 12 7.05 -4.52 -8.83
CA LYS A 12 6.94 -5.97 -9.00
C LYS A 12 5.63 -6.55 -8.43
N GLY A 13 4.97 -7.39 -9.23
CA GLY A 13 3.83 -8.20 -8.79
C GLY A 13 4.23 -9.34 -7.84
N GLY A 14 3.32 -9.79 -6.98
CA GLY A 14 3.53 -10.99 -6.16
C GLY A 14 4.51 -10.84 -4.98
N VAL A 15 4.90 -9.61 -4.60
CA VAL A 15 5.73 -9.34 -3.41
C VAL A 15 4.94 -9.34 -2.09
N GLY A 16 3.60 -9.39 -2.16
CA GLY A 16 2.72 -9.47 -1.00
C GLY A 16 2.05 -8.17 -0.56
N LYS A 17 2.08 -7.10 -1.37
CA LYS A 17 1.48 -5.78 -1.08
C LYS A 17 0.13 -5.85 -0.36
N SER A 18 -0.91 -6.36 -1.02
CA SER A 18 -2.28 -6.42 -0.49
C SER A 18 -2.39 -7.25 0.79
N THR A 19 -1.65 -8.36 0.87
CA THR A 19 -1.61 -9.20 2.07
C THR A 19 -0.96 -8.45 3.23
N ILE A 20 0.15 -7.74 3.00
CA ILE A 20 0.82 -6.93 4.03
C ILE A 20 -0.10 -5.80 4.48
N THR A 21 -0.74 -5.10 3.54
CA THR A 21 -1.73 -4.05 3.83
C THR A 21 -2.86 -4.59 4.72
N PHE A 22 -3.43 -5.76 4.43
CA PHE A 22 -4.44 -6.40 5.27
C PHE A 22 -3.95 -6.60 6.71
N HIS A 23 -2.76 -7.18 6.88
CA HIS A 23 -2.22 -7.50 8.20
C HIS A 23 -1.86 -6.26 9.02
N ILE A 24 -1.16 -5.30 8.41
CA ILE A 24 -0.78 -4.07 9.10
C ILE A 24 -2.02 -3.26 9.48
N ALA A 25 -3.00 -3.10 8.58
CA ALA A 25 -4.19 -2.30 8.86
C ALA A 25 -5.03 -2.94 9.97
N SER A 26 -5.19 -4.27 9.95
CA SER A 26 -5.92 -5.00 10.98
C SER A 26 -5.25 -4.87 12.35
N ALA A 27 -3.94 -5.12 12.44
CA ALA A 27 -3.19 -5.01 13.69
C ALA A 27 -3.09 -3.55 14.17
N TYR A 28 -2.92 -2.58 13.27
CA TYR A 28 -2.90 -1.16 13.60
C TYR A 28 -4.23 -0.70 14.21
N ALA A 29 -5.35 -1.15 13.64
CA ALA A 29 -6.69 -0.81 14.15
C ALA A 29 -6.92 -1.37 15.56
N GLU A 30 -6.48 -2.62 15.82
CA GLU A 30 -6.53 -3.23 17.16
C GLU A 30 -5.67 -2.48 18.19
N GLN A 31 -4.48 -2.00 17.79
CA GLN A 31 -3.54 -1.35 18.70
C GLN A 31 -3.82 0.15 18.91
N ASN A 32 -4.58 0.80 18.02
CA ASN A 32 -4.85 2.24 18.04
C ASN A 32 -6.36 2.54 18.03
N PRO A 33 -7.11 2.20 19.10
CA PRO A 33 -8.57 2.33 19.14
C PRO A 33 -9.06 3.80 19.11
N ASP A 34 -8.19 4.77 19.33
CA ASP A 34 -8.43 6.21 19.29
C ASP A 34 -8.28 6.81 17.88
N ARG A 35 -7.79 6.03 16.91
CA ARG A 35 -7.64 6.44 15.51
C ARG A 35 -8.60 5.68 14.61
N ASP A 36 -9.01 6.28 13.50
CA ASP A 36 -9.72 5.58 12.43
C ASP A 36 -8.70 5.08 11.41
N VAL A 37 -8.70 3.78 11.13
CA VAL A 37 -7.82 3.18 10.14
C VAL A 37 -8.60 3.04 8.84
N VAL A 38 -8.09 3.60 7.75
CA VAL A 38 -8.75 3.55 6.44
C VAL A 38 -7.83 2.89 5.44
N VAL A 39 -8.28 1.80 4.85
CA VAL A 39 -7.60 1.17 3.72
C VAL A 39 -8.17 1.72 2.43
N ILE A 40 -7.31 2.21 1.54
CA ILE A 40 -7.68 2.65 0.19
C ILE A 40 -7.07 1.65 -0.78
N ASP A 41 -7.92 0.90 -1.49
CA ASP A 41 -7.46 -0.11 -2.43
C ASP A 41 -7.41 0.48 -3.85
N MET A 42 -6.21 0.93 -4.24
CA MET A 42 -5.92 1.44 -5.59
C MET A 42 -5.49 0.31 -6.55
N CYS A 43 -5.89 -0.94 -6.28
CA CYS A 43 -5.65 -2.09 -7.13
C CYS A 43 -6.94 -2.52 -7.85
N PRO A 44 -6.97 -2.60 -9.19
CA PRO A 44 -8.14 -3.10 -9.93
C PRO A 44 -8.55 -4.54 -9.56
N GLN A 45 -7.63 -5.34 -9.01
CA GLN A 45 -7.90 -6.71 -8.56
C GLN A 45 -8.59 -6.78 -7.19
N ALA A 46 -8.67 -5.65 -6.46
CA ALA A 46 -9.36 -5.52 -5.19
C ALA A 46 -8.96 -6.58 -4.13
N ASN A 47 -7.71 -7.04 -4.15
CA ASN A 47 -7.26 -8.17 -3.31
C ASN A 47 -7.34 -7.84 -1.81
N VAL A 48 -6.90 -6.65 -1.38
CA VAL A 48 -6.99 -6.28 0.04
C VAL A 48 -8.44 -6.06 0.44
N SER A 49 -9.27 -5.53 -0.47
CA SER A 49 -10.72 -5.38 -0.25
C SER A 49 -11.37 -6.73 0.03
N SER A 50 -11.09 -7.75 -0.79
CA SER A 50 -11.57 -9.12 -0.59
C SER A 50 -11.13 -9.68 0.76
N MET A 51 -9.84 -9.56 1.12
CA MET A 51 -9.33 -10.05 2.41
C MET A 51 -10.03 -9.37 3.61
N LEU A 52 -10.22 -8.05 3.55
CA LEU A 52 -10.89 -7.29 4.62
C LEU A 52 -12.37 -7.67 4.75
N MET A 53 -13.06 -7.92 3.64
CA MET A 53 -14.48 -8.32 3.65
C MET A 53 -14.73 -9.78 4.04
N GLY A 54 -13.72 -10.52 4.51
CA GLY A 54 -13.86 -11.90 5.00
C GLY A 54 -13.08 -12.93 4.17
N GLY A 55 -12.48 -12.51 3.06
CA GLY A 55 -11.77 -13.38 2.14
C GLY A 55 -12.65 -14.46 1.52
N GLY A 56 -12.01 -15.48 0.95
CA GLY A 56 -12.71 -16.61 0.33
C GLY A 56 -13.75 -16.17 -0.72
N ARG A 57 -14.81 -16.98 -0.86
CA ARG A 57 -15.89 -16.72 -1.82
C ARG A 57 -16.88 -15.67 -1.35
N GLU A 58 -17.13 -15.58 -0.04
CA GLU A 58 -18.13 -14.66 0.53
C GLU A 58 -17.76 -13.18 0.31
N SER A 59 -16.46 -12.89 0.21
CA SER A 59 -15.99 -11.53 -0.10
C SER A 59 -16.31 -11.05 -1.52
N GLU A 60 -16.50 -11.97 -2.48
CA GLU A 60 -16.76 -11.61 -3.89
C GLU A 60 -18.14 -10.98 -4.05
N ASP A 61 -19.17 -11.52 -3.37
CA ASP A 61 -20.53 -11.00 -3.41
C ASP A 61 -20.60 -9.59 -2.80
N ALA A 62 -20.00 -9.39 -1.63
CA ALA A 62 -19.96 -8.08 -0.97
C ALA A 62 -19.23 -7.02 -1.81
N LEU A 63 -18.15 -7.40 -2.48
CA LEU A 63 -17.42 -6.52 -3.39
C LEU A 63 -18.27 -6.16 -4.61
N GLN A 64 -18.93 -7.16 -5.21
CA GLN A 64 -19.80 -6.97 -6.37
C GLN A 64 -20.99 -6.05 -6.07
N ASP A 65 -21.54 -6.12 -4.85
CA ASP A 65 -22.62 -5.25 -4.39
C ASP A 65 -22.20 -3.77 -4.32
N LEU A 66 -20.93 -3.48 -4.01
CA LEU A 66 -20.40 -2.11 -4.03
C LEU A 66 -20.13 -1.61 -5.46
N ILE A 67 -19.60 -2.48 -6.32
CA ILE A 67 -19.23 -2.16 -7.71
C ILE A 67 -20.45 -1.95 -8.60
N SER A 68 -21.51 -2.76 -8.43
CA SER A 68 -22.65 -2.81 -9.36
C SER A 68 -23.65 -1.66 -9.20
N LYS A 69 -23.42 -0.74 -8.26
CA LYS A 69 -24.30 0.41 -8.04
C LYS A 69 -24.17 1.40 -9.20
N PRO A 70 -25.25 2.14 -9.56
CA PRO A 70 -25.18 3.18 -10.60
C PRO A 70 -24.07 4.20 -10.34
N GLU A 71 -23.88 4.54 -9.06
CA GLU A 71 -22.69 5.22 -8.55
C GLU A 71 -21.96 4.21 -7.66
N PRO A 72 -20.85 3.59 -8.15
CA PRO A 72 -20.13 2.58 -7.38
C PRO A 72 -19.69 3.13 -6.02
N GLN A 73 -19.93 2.38 -4.95
CA GLN A 73 -19.44 2.76 -3.62
C GLN A 73 -18.03 2.23 -3.39
N THR A 74 -17.14 2.63 -4.30
CA THR A 74 -15.77 2.16 -4.42
C THR A 74 -14.83 3.34 -4.69
N ILE A 75 -13.54 3.06 -4.81
CA ILE A 75 -12.55 4.04 -5.21
C ILE A 75 -12.83 4.66 -6.58
N VAL A 76 -13.43 3.92 -7.51
CA VAL A 76 -13.84 4.42 -8.83
C VAL A 76 -14.95 5.45 -8.70
N GLY A 77 -15.94 5.18 -7.85
CA GLY A 77 -17.00 6.14 -7.53
C GLY A 77 -16.44 7.41 -6.92
N TYR A 78 -15.57 7.28 -5.92
CA TYR A 78 -14.93 8.43 -5.27
C TYR A 78 -14.15 9.28 -6.27
N ILE A 79 -13.27 8.66 -7.06
CA ILE A 79 -12.46 9.38 -8.07
C ILE A 79 -13.38 10.06 -9.09
N THR A 80 -14.45 9.40 -9.52
CA THR A 80 -15.41 9.96 -10.48
C THR A 80 -16.12 11.17 -9.89
N ALA A 81 -16.68 11.05 -8.69
CA ALA A 81 -17.37 12.13 -7.99
C ALA A 81 -16.42 13.31 -7.73
N GLU A 82 -15.21 13.06 -7.22
CA GLU A 82 -14.21 14.10 -6.95
C GLU A 82 -13.79 14.80 -8.24
N THR A 83 -13.60 14.06 -9.34
CA THR A 83 -13.23 14.66 -10.63
C THR A 83 -14.33 15.56 -11.20
N LEU A 84 -15.61 15.22 -10.98
CA LEU A 84 -16.75 15.97 -11.50
C LEU A 84 -17.11 17.18 -10.63
N THR A 85 -17.00 17.04 -9.30
CA THR A 85 -17.51 18.02 -8.33
C THR A 85 -16.41 18.79 -7.60
N GLY A 86 -15.22 18.22 -7.49
CA GLY A 86 -14.12 18.75 -6.67
C GLY A 86 -14.36 18.70 -5.16
N ASN A 87 -15.42 18.01 -4.70
CA ASN A 87 -15.76 17.93 -3.28
C ASN A 87 -16.59 16.67 -2.95
N ALA A 88 -16.10 15.49 -3.30
CA ALA A 88 -16.75 14.23 -2.98
C ALA A 88 -16.78 13.99 -1.47
N ASP A 89 -17.92 13.56 -0.93
CA ASP A 89 -18.01 13.15 0.47
C ASP A 89 -17.50 11.71 0.62
N ILE A 90 -16.41 11.53 1.38
CA ILE A 90 -15.80 10.22 1.61
C ILE A 90 -16.78 9.23 2.26
N ASN A 91 -17.73 9.72 3.07
CA ASN A 91 -18.68 8.85 3.78
C ASN A 91 -19.62 8.10 2.84
N GLN A 92 -19.75 8.53 1.59
CA GLN A 92 -20.54 7.85 0.56
C GLN A 92 -19.82 6.65 -0.06
N PHE A 93 -18.49 6.59 0.06
CA PHE A 93 -17.63 5.60 -0.62
C PHE A 93 -16.84 4.72 0.36
N ILE A 94 -17.03 4.92 1.66
CA ILE A 94 -16.33 4.18 2.70
C ILE A 94 -17.23 3.11 3.32
N THR A 95 -16.66 1.94 3.56
CA THR A 95 -17.31 0.80 4.20
C THR A 95 -16.67 0.56 5.56
N ARG A 96 -17.47 0.54 6.64
CA ARG A 96 -17.00 0.05 7.94
C ARG A 96 -16.83 -1.46 7.85
N VAL A 97 -15.60 -1.96 7.90
CA VAL A 97 -15.30 -3.35 7.56
C VAL A 97 -15.99 -4.34 8.53
N SER A 98 -16.13 -3.96 9.80
CA SER A 98 -16.78 -4.82 10.81
C SER A 98 -18.26 -5.10 10.55
N SER A 99 -18.95 -4.33 9.69
CA SER A 99 -20.33 -4.62 9.31
C SER A 99 -20.45 -5.80 8.35
N ILE A 100 -19.36 -6.17 7.68
CA ILE A 100 -19.28 -7.33 6.77
C ILE A 100 -18.49 -8.45 7.43
N ASN A 101 -17.34 -8.11 8.03
CA ASN A 101 -16.43 -9.05 8.67
C ASN A 101 -16.27 -8.76 10.16
N SER A 102 -17.06 -9.44 10.99
CA SER A 102 -17.05 -9.31 12.45
C SER A 102 -15.73 -9.71 13.13
N ASN A 103 -14.78 -10.29 12.39
CA ASN A 103 -13.45 -10.58 12.91
C ASN A 103 -12.57 -9.33 13.02
N LEU A 104 -12.91 -8.21 12.39
CA LEU A 104 -12.08 -7.00 12.36
C LEU A 104 -12.61 -5.90 13.28
N SER A 105 -11.71 -4.99 13.68
CA SER A 105 -12.01 -3.89 14.60
C SER A 105 -13.01 -2.88 14.02
N GLU A 106 -13.81 -2.26 14.88
CA GLU A 106 -14.86 -1.31 14.46
C GLU A 106 -14.32 0.01 13.88
N ASN A 107 -13.07 0.37 14.20
CA ASN A 107 -12.38 1.54 13.69
C ASN A 107 -11.62 1.26 12.38
N LEU A 108 -11.84 0.11 11.74
CA LEU A 108 -11.27 -0.22 10.44
C LEU A 108 -12.29 0.00 9.33
N TYR A 109 -11.89 0.82 8.36
CA TYR A 109 -12.69 1.25 7.23
C TYR A 109 -11.99 0.94 5.91
N LEU A 110 -12.77 0.82 4.84
CA LEU A 110 -12.30 0.47 3.50
C LEU A 110 -12.94 1.38 2.45
N VAL A 111 -12.12 1.99 1.60
CA VAL A 111 -12.51 2.48 0.28
C VAL A 111 -12.13 1.39 -0.72
N SER A 112 -13.13 0.62 -1.14
CA SER A 112 -12.93 -0.64 -1.86
C SER A 112 -12.32 -0.45 -3.24
N GLY A 113 -11.51 -1.43 -3.65
CA GLY A 113 -10.97 -1.54 -5.00
C GLY A 113 -12.08 -1.86 -6.00
N ASP A 114 -11.81 -1.61 -7.27
CA ASP A 114 -12.78 -1.76 -8.35
C ASP A 114 -12.06 -1.99 -9.69
N GLY A 115 -12.44 -3.06 -10.40
CA GLY A 115 -11.86 -3.40 -11.71
C GLY A 115 -12.07 -2.32 -12.77
N ASN A 116 -13.09 -1.46 -12.62
CA ASN A 116 -13.34 -0.33 -13.49
C ASN A 116 -12.23 0.74 -13.43
N LEU A 117 -11.29 0.67 -12.48
CA LEU A 117 -10.07 1.49 -12.47
C LEU A 117 -9.32 1.42 -13.81
N GLU A 118 -9.25 0.23 -14.42
CA GLU A 118 -8.62 0.05 -15.74
C GLU A 118 -9.40 0.76 -16.85
N LEU A 119 -10.74 0.76 -16.76
CA LEU A 119 -11.61 1.41 -17.74
C LEU A 119 -11.53 2.94 -17.65
N ILE A 120 -11.44 3.49 -16.44
CA ILE A 120 -11.38 4.94 -16.24
C ILE A 120 -9.96 5.51 -16.38
N ALA A 121 -8.90 4.69 -16.32
CA ALA A 121 -7.52 5.16 -16.41
C ALA A 121 -7.21 6.00 -17.67
N PRO A 122 -7.65 5.61 -18.90
CA PRO A 122 -7.51 6.46 -20.08
C PRO A 122 -8.26 7.79 -19.96
N LEU A 123 -9.45 7.79 -19.34
CA LEU A 123 -10.26 8.99 -19.14
C LEU A 123 -9.60 9.95 -18.15
N LEU A 124 -9.03 9.43 -17.06
CA LEU A 124 -8.24 10.22 -16.10
C LEU A 124 -7.01 10.81 -16.78
N SER A 125 -6.33 10.04 -17.63
CA SER A 125 -5.14 10.51 -18.36
C SER A 125 -5.50 11.62 -19.35
N GLN A 126 -6.62 11.49 -20.05
CA GLN A 126 -7.14 12.53 -20.92
C GLN A 126 -7.48 13.81 -20.14
N ARG A 127 -8.13 13.69 -18.99
CA ARG A 127 -8.46 14.84 -18.13
C ARG A 127 -7.20 15.51 -17.57
N ALA A 128 -6.21 14.73 -17.12
CA ALA A 128 -4.95 15.26 -16.63
C ALA A 128 -4.14 15.98 -17.72
N GLY A 129 -4.30 15.58 -18.98
CA GLY A 129 -3.68 16.20 -20.15
C GLY A 129 -4.53 17.30 -20.81
N ALA A 130 -5.67 17.68 -20.24
CA ALA A 130 -6.54 18.69 -20.83
C ALA A 130 -5.87 20.07 -20.83
N THR A 131 -6.20 20.88 -21.84
CA THR A 131 -5.75 22.28 -21.91
C THR A 131 -6.34 23.05 -20.72
N PRO A 132 -5.51 23.74 -19.91
CA PRO A 132 -6.00 24.63 -18.86
C PRO A 132 -6.97 25.69 -19.39
N LEU A 133 -8.07 25.90 -18.67
CA LEU A 133 -9.05 26.94 -19.00
C LEU A 133 -8.60 28.36 -18.59
N SER A 134 -7.68 28.44 -17.63
CA SER A 134 -7.10 29.70 -17.14
C SER A 134 -5.73 29.45 -16.51
N SER A 135 -5.00 30.51 -16.16
CA SER A 135 -3.71 30.40 -15.46
C SER A 135 -3.81 29.77 -14.06
N ALA A 136 -4.98 29.79 -13.44
CA ALA A 136 -5.24 29.15 -12.15
C ALA A 136 -5.72 27.70 -12.30
N ASP A 137 -6.03 27.25 -13.51
CA ASP A 137 -6.47 25.89 -13.78
C ASP A 137 -5.27 24.98 -14.04
N ASN A 138 -5.19 23.86 -13.33
CA ASN A 138 -4.16 22.85 -13.56
C ASN A 138 -4.79 21.46 -13.54
N PRO A 139 -5.23 20.95 -14.71
CA PRO A 139 -5.89 19.64 -14.81
C PRO A 139 -5.02 18.49 -14.33
N TRP A 140 -3.70 18.55 -14.57
CA TRP A 140 -2.78 17.51 -14.14
C TRP A 140 -2.74 17.43 -12.61
N ILE A 141 -2.58 18.57 -11.93
CA ILE A 141 -2.60 18.63 -10.46
C ILE A 141 -3.95 18.18 -9.90
N LYS A 142 -5.06 18.71 -10.44
CA LYS A 142 -6.41 18.35 -9.99
C LYS A 142 -6.64 16.85 -9.99
N ILE A 143 -6.18 16.14 -11.02
CA ILE A 143 -6.32 14.68 -11.10
C ILE A 143 -5.35 13.96 -10.16
N HIS A 144 -4.07 14.35 -10.12
CA HIS A 144 -3.07 13.64 -9.33
C HIS A 144 -3.21 13.86 -7.83
N THR A 145 -3.86 14.94 -7.38
CA THR A 145 -4.10 15.21 -5.95
C THR A 145 -5.40 14.63 -5.40
N ILE A 146 -6.20 13.91 -6.19
CA ILE A 146 -7.48 13.34 -5.73
C ILE A 146 -7.32 12.51 -4.44
N ILE A 147 -6.33 11.61 -4.41
CA ILE A 147 -6.10 10.76 -3.24
C ILE A 147 -5.40 11.53 -2.10
N LYS A 148 -4.58 12.54 -2.43
CA LYS A 148 -4.02 13.46 -1.43
C LYS A 148 -5.13 14.21 -0.69
N ASN A 149 -6.08 14.75 -1.42
CA ASN A 149 -7.24 15.42 -0.83
C ASN A 149 -8.10 14.44 -0.01
N LEU A 150 -8.19 13.17 -0.44
CA LEU A 150 -8.88 12.12 0.33
C LEU A 150 -8.18 11.88 1.68
N THR A 151 -6.85 11.72 1.70
CA THR A 151 -6.10 11.41 2.94
C THR A 151 -6.02 12.58 3.93
N GLU A 152 -6.41 13.79 3.50
CA GLU A 152 -6.61 14.95 4.37
C GLU A 152 -7.98 14.95 5.11
N LYS A 153 -8.97 14.18 4.63
CA LYS A 153 -10.32 14.10 5.24
C LYS A 153 -10.29 13.27 6.52
N ARG A 154 -11.36 13.36 7.33
CA ARG A 154 -11.57 12.49 8.48
C ARG A 154 -12.88 11.73 8.31
N VAL A 155 -12.93 10.50 8.82
CA VAL A 155 -14.18 9.73 8.87
C VAL A 155 -15.06 10.26 10.00
N ILE A 156 -14.49 10.36 11.21
CA ILE A 156 -15.09 11.01 12.36
C ILE A 156 -14.28 12.27 12.65
N GLU A 157 -14.93 13.43 12.71
CA GLU A 157 -14.26 14.74 12.76
C GLU A 157 -13.25 14.86 13.91
N GLU A 158 -13.57 14.30 15.08
CA GLU A 158 -12.74 14.36 16.28
C GLU A 158 -11.56 13.36 16.27
N ARG A 159 -11.60 12.34 15.39
CA ARG A 159 -10.62 11.26 15.37
C ARG A 159 -9.63 11.44 14.21
N PRO A 160 -8.32 11.38 14.47
CA PRO A 160 -7.35 11.39 13.38
C PRO A 160 -7.42 10.06 12.62
N CYS A 161 -7.16 10.12 11.31
CA CYS A 161 -7.11 8.93 10.48
C CYS A 161 -5.66 8.43 10.29
N THR A 162 -5.51 7.13 10.09
CA THR A 162 -4.31 6.51 9.51
C THR A 162 -4.73 5.78 8.24
N TYR A 163 -4.22 6.23 7.10
CA TYR A 163 -4.51 5.68 5.79
C TYR A 163 -3.45 4.68 5.36
N PHE A 164 -3.88 3.51 4.89
CA PHE A 164 -3.03 2.53 4.20
C PHE A 164 -3.50 2.39 2.75
N ILE A 165 -2.66 2.76 1.80
CA ILE A 165 -2.99 2.77 0.37
C ILE A 165 -2.35 1.54 -0.27
N ASP A 166 -3.17 0.55 -0.62
CA ASP A 166 -2.73 -0.61 -1.40
C ASP A 166 -2.71 -0.28 -2.88
N THR A 167 -1.78 -0.86 -3.63
CA THR A 167 -1.53 -0.44 -5.02
C THR A 167 -1.31 -1.60 -5.98
N ASN A 168 -1.60 -1.35 -7.25
CA ASN A 168 -1.19 -2.21 -8.36
C ASN A 168 0.34 -2.14 -8.56
N PRO A 169 1.04 -3.25 -8.92
CA PRO A 169 2.42 -3.18 -9.39
C PRO A 169 2.64 -2.21 -10.56
N SER A 170 1.74 -2.15 -11.54
CA SER A 170 1.89 -1.25 -12.69
C SER A 170 1.85 0.22 -12.26
N PHE A 171 2.75 1.05 -12.81
CA PHE A 171 2.80 2.50 -12.55
C PHE A 171 1.82 3.31 -13.42
N ALA A 172 0.59 2.82 -13.52
CA ALA A 172 -0.51 3.49 -14.19
C ALA A 172 -0.95 4.76 -13.43
N ILE A 173 -1.84 5.56 -14.04
CA ILE A 173 -2.28 6.83 -13.45
C ILE A 173 -2.90 6.66 -12.05
N TYR A 174 -3.67 5.59 -11.80
CA TYR A 174 -4.24 5.34 -10.47
C TYR A 174 -3.14 5.04 -9.43
N THR A 175 -2.02 4.41 -9.82
CA THR A 175 -0.87 4.21 -8.93
C THR A 175 -0.15 5.54 -8.68
N GLN A 176 -0.06 6.43 -9.68
CA GLN A 176 0.49 7.77 -9.50
C GLN A 176 -0.35 8.60 -8.52
N LEU A 177 -1.69 8.53 -8.63
CA LEU A 177 -2.62 9.12 -7.66
C LEU A 177 -2.36 8.57 -6.24
N ALA A 178 -2.20 7.25 -6.12
CA ALA A 178 -1.90 6.60 -4.85
C ALA A 178 -0.60 7.13 -4.22
N ILE A 179 0.47 7.24 -5.03
CA ILE A 179 1.77 7.76 -4.61
C ILE A 179 1.64 9.20 -4.10
N VAL A 180 0.96 10.09 -4.84
CA VAL A 180 0.75 11.48 -4.40
C VAL A 180 -0.10 11.58 -3.12
N GLY A 181 -0.95 10.59 -2.86
CA GLY A 181 -1.75 10.51 -1.64
C GLY A 181 -1.01 10.09 -0.36
N GLY A 182 0.22 9.57 -0.51
CA GLY A 182 1.06 9.09 0.59
C GLY A 182 1.98 10.16 1.17
N GLN A 183 2.19 10.11 2.48
CA GLN A 183 3.29 10.78 3.17
C GLN A 183 4.53 9.87 3.21
N GLU A 184 4.29 8.59 3.48
CA GLU A 184 5.34 7.59 3.65
C GLU A 184 5.12 6.41 2.69
N LEU A 185 6.22 5.82 2.21
CA LEU A 185 6.24 4.68 1.29
C LEU A 185 6.78 3.45 2.02
N LEU A 186 6.00 2.38 2.00
CA LEU A 186 6.37 1.04 2.44
C LEU A 186 6.67 0.19 1.20
N VAL A 187 7.88 -0.37 1.14
CA VAL A 187 8.39 -1.05 -0.05
C VAL A 187 8.56 -2.55 0.24
N PRO A 188 7.58 -3.40 -0.13
CA PRO A 188 7.71 -4.84 0.06
C PRO A 188 8.63 -5.45 -0.99
N VAL A 189 9.56 -6.30 -0.55
CA VAL A 189 10.59 -6.92 -1.40
C VAL A 189 10.71 -8.41 -1.08
N ASN A 190 10.79 -9.23 -2.12
CA ASN A 190 11.16 -10.63 -2.02
C ASN A 190 12.66 -10.79 -2.27
N ALA A 191 13.31 -11.79 -1.67
CA ALA A 191 14.69 -12.13 -1.99
C ALA A 191 14.80 -12.91 -3.32
N ASP A 192 14.87 -12.18 -4.43
CA ASP A 192 15.15 -12.69 -5.78
C ASP A 192 15.64 -11.57 -6.72
N ASP A 193 16.35 -11.94 -7.79
CA ASP A 193 17.02 -10.98 -8.71
C ASP A 193 16.07 -9.93 -9.30
N SER A 194 14.87 -10.35 -9.69
CA SER A 194 13.90 -9.43 -10.29
C SER A 194 13.39 -8.37 -9.30
N SER A 195 13.41 -8.67 -7.99
CA SER A 195 13.09 -7.69 -6.96
C SER A 195 14.18 -6.63 -6.78
N ILE A 196 15.45 -6.98 -7.00
CA ILE A 196 16.58 -6.03 -6.95
C ILE A 196 16.46 -5.03 -8.11
N PHE A 197 16.18 -5.51 -9.33
CA PHE A 197 15.93 -4.62 -10.47
C PHE A 197 14.68 -3.74 -10.27
N ALA A 198 13.66 -4.27 -9.60
CA ALA A 198 12.44 -3.51 -9.31
C ALA A 198 12.68 -2.33 -8.37
N ILE A 199 13.69 -2.38 -7.49
CA ILE A 199 14.09 -1.23 -6.65
C ILE A 199 14.53 -0.07 -7.54
N THR A 200 15.45 -0.31 -8.49
CA THR A 200 15.90 0.75 -9.41
C THR A 200 14.73 1.33 -10.21
N GLY A 201 13.84 0.46 -10.71
CA GLY A 201 12.63 0.90 -11.41
C GLY A 201 11.71 1.76 -10.53
N LEU A 202 11.53 1.40 -9.26
CA LEU A 202 10.74 2.16 -8.30
C LEU A 202 11.30 3.58 -8.11
N PHE A 203 12.62 3.72 -7.94
CA PHE A 203 13.25 5.03 -7.77
C PHE A 203 13.08 5.90 -9.01
N ASN A 204 13.35 5.34 -10.19
CA ASN A 204 13.22 6.04 -11.46
C ASN A 204 11.77 6.48 -11.74
N LEU A 205 10.78 5.68 -11.35
CA LEU A 205 9.37 5.99 -11.60
C LEU A 205 8.83 7.10 -10.67
N ILE A 206 9.21 7.09 -9.40
CA ILE A 206 8.73 8.06 -8.41
C ILE A 206 9.56 9.35 -8.46
N TRP A 207 10.88 9.26 -8.37
CA TRP A 207 11.77 10.43 -8.21
C TRP A 207 12.60 10.75 -9.47
N GLY A 208 12.51 9.94 -10.53
CA GLY A 208 13.20 10.16 -11.79
C GLY A 208 14.57 9.49 -11.85
N SER A 209 15.07 9.32 -13.07
CA SER A 209 16.43 8.81 -13.32
C SER A 209 17.46 9.94 -13.27
N THR A 210 18.71 9.58 -12.95
CA THR A 210 19.86 10.51 -13.00
C THR A 210 20.09 11.05 -14.41
N GLU A 211 19.97 10.20 -15.42
CA GLU A 211 20.00 10.59 -16.83
C GLU A 211 18.58 10.84 -17.35
N ILE A 212 18.27 12.12 -17.61
CA ILE A 212 16.98 12.51 -18.19
C ILE A 212 17.07 12.44 -19.71
N HIS A 213 16.22 11.62 -20.33
CA HIS A 213 16.15 11.55 -21.78
C HIS A 213 15.71 12.91 -22.37
N PRO A 214 16.40 13.47 -23.38
CA PRO A 214 16.18 14.85 -23.85
C PRO A 214 14.76 15.10 -24.38
N VAL A 215 14.15 14.09 -25.00
CA VAL A 215 12.76 14.17 -25.51
C VAL A 215 11.73 13.68 -24.50
N TYR A 216 11.91 12.45 -23.98
CA TYR A 216 10.89 11.77 -23.19
C TYR A 216 10.87 12.15 -21.70
N GLY A 217 11.96 12.69 -21.17
CA GLY A 217 12.12 12.98 -19.74
C GLY A 217 11.06 13.92 -19.17
N LYS A 218 10.71 14.97 -19.92
CA LYS A 218 9.68 15.95 -19.55
C LYS A 218 8.26 15.37 -19.44
N TYR A 219 8.03 14.16 -19.95
CA TYR A 219 6.72 13.50 -19.88
C TYR A 219 6.61 12.54 -18.70
N THR A 220 7.71 12.28 -17.99
CA THR A 220 7.72 11.38 -16.82
C THR A 220 6.89 11.96 -15.69
N PHE A 221 6.35 11.07 -14.85
CA PHE A 221 5.64 11.47 -13.64
C PHE A 221 6.53 12.29 -12.70
N ALA A 222 7.76 11.84 -12.47
CA ALA A 222 8.71 12.51 -11.58
C ALA A 222 8.98 13.96 -11.97
N GLU A 223 9.27 14.23 -13.25
CA GLU A 223 9.54 15.60 -13.70
C GLU A 223 8.29 16.48 -13.60
N LYS A 224 7.11 15.97 -13.98
CA LYS A 224 5.84 16.71 -13.81
C LYS A 224 5.50 16.99 -12.36
N ALA A 225 5.70 16.02 -11.47
CA ALA A 225 5.48 16.20 -10.04
C ALA A 225 6.39 17.30 -9.48
N LYS A 226 7.66 17.30 -9.89
CA LYS A 226 8.64 18.33 -9.53
C LYS A 226 8.28 19.71 -10.09
N ASP A 227 7.94 19.80 -11.38
CA ASP A 227 7.53 21.06 -12.04
C ASP A 227 6.33 21.71 -11.36
N HIS A 228 5.44 20.89 -10.79
CA HIS A 228 4.28 21.36 -10.04
C HIS A 228 4.51 21.43 -8.52
N GLY A 229 5.72 21.19 -8.03
CA GLY A 229 6.07 21.30 -6.61
C GLY A 229 5.33 20.30 -5.71
N LEU A 230 4.93 19.14 -6.23
CA LEU A 230 4.31 18.10 -5.42
C LEU A 230 5.33 17.44 -4.49
N SER A 231 4.97 17.34 -3.21
CA SER A 231 5.66 16.47 -2.27
C SER A 231 5.31 15.01 -2.55
N LEU A 232 6.33 14.19 -2.78
CA LEU A 232 6.21 12.74 -2.96
C LEU A 232 6.50 12.01 -1.64
N PRO A 233 5.94 10.81 -1.42
CA PRO A 233 6.14 10.08 -0.17
C PRO A 233 7.60 9.71 0.00
N LYS A 234 8.09 9.67 1.23
CA LYS A 234 9.45 9.20 1.52
C LYS A 234 9.43 7.75 1.97
N ILE A 235 10.51 7.01 1.69
CA ILE A 235 10.65 5.62 2.08
C ILE A 235 10.74 5.54 3.60
N SER A 236 9.78 4.86 4.20
CA SER A 236 9.74 4.58 5.63
C SER A 236 10.41 3.25 5.92
N TYR A 237 9.97 2.17 5.27
CA TYR A 237 10.52 0.84 5.49
C TYR A 237 10.57 0.00 4.22
N LEU A 238 11.66 -0.76 4.08
CA LEU A 238 11.77 -1.93 3.24
C LEU A 238 11.19 -3.13 3.99
N LEU A 239 10.19 -3.78 3.42
CA LEU A 239 9.49 -4.91 4.04
C LEU A 239 9.94 -6.21 3.41
N GLY A 240 10.80 -6.91 4.13
CA GLY A 240 11.43 -8.15 3.71
C GLY A 240 10.54 -9.36 3.79
N ASN A 241 10.11 -9.89 2.65
CA ASN A 241 9.37 -11.14 2.58
C ASN A 241 10.33 -12.27 2.13
N ARG A 242 10.31 -13.42 2.83
CA ARG A 242 11.10 -14.65 2.53
C ARG A 242 12.62 -14.59 2.79
N PHE A 243 13.13 -13.79 3.72
CA PHE A 243 14.58 -13.71 3.93
C PHE A 243 15.25 -14.95 4.58
N THR A 244 14.53 -15.83 5.29
CA THR A 244 15.17 -16.89 6.11
C THR A 244 14.57 -18.30 6.04
N GLN A 245 13.63 -18.60 5.13
CA GLN A 245 12.93 -19.89 5.14
C GLN A 245 13.70 -21.03 4.43
N LYS A 246 14.55 -21.74 5.20
CA LYS A 246 15.08 -23.13 5.07
C LYS A 246 16.62 -23.19 5.17
N ILE A 247 17.14 -24.06 6.04
CA ILE A 247 18.57 -24.17 6.44
C ILE A 247 19.58 -24.25 5.27
N GLY A 248 19.20 -24.78 4.10
CA GLY A 248 20.05 -24.79 2.88
C GLY A 248 19.82 -23.63 1.90
N ALA A 249 18.61 -23.08 1.84
CA ALA A 249 18.26 -21.93 0.99
C ALA A 249 18.45 -20.58 1.72
N ALA A 250 18.60 -20.59 3.04
CA ALA A 250 18.72 -19.41 3.89
C ALA A 250 19.94 -18.57 3.54
N ASN A 251 21.07 -19.20 3.18
CA ASN A 251 22.27 -18.46 2.76
C ASN A 251 22.04 -17.75 1.40
N ALA A 252 21.31 -18.37 0.47
CA ALA A 252 20.98 -17.78 -0.82
C ALA A 252 19.97 -16.63 -0.68
N PHE A 253 18.90 -16.85 0.10
CA PHE A 253 17.93 -15.79 0.41
C PHE A 253 18.56 -14.63 1.18
N LYS A 254 19.49 -14.93 2.10
CA LYS A 254 20.27 -13.91 2.79
C LYS A 254 21.15 -13.12 1.81
N ALA A 255 21.88 -13.77 0.92
CA ALA A 255 22.69 -13.07 -0.08
C ALA A 255 21.84 -12.14 -0.98
N LEU A 256 20.66 -12.60 -1.42
CA LEU A 256 19.73 -11.80 -2.22
C LEU A 256 19.10 -10.64 -1.41
N SER A 257 18.80 -10.88 -0.13
CA SER A 257 18.38 -9.84 0.81
C SER A 257 19.46 -8.78 0.97
N ASP A 258 20.68 -9.22 1.23
CA ASP A 258 21.85 -8.37 1.41
C ASP A 258 22.06 -7.50 0.16
N GLU A 259 21.89 -8.05 -1.04
CA GLU A 259 21.99 -7.29 -2.29
C GLU A 259 20.88 -6.25 -2.42
N ALA A 260 19.62 -6.60 -2.10
CA ALA A 260 18.51 -5.65 -2.11
C ALA A 260 18.72 -4.50 -1.10
N ILE A 261 19.19 -4.80 0.10
CA ILE A 261 19.57 -3.81 1.12
C ILE A 261 20.72 -2.94 0.62
N GLY A 262 21.75 -3.54 0.01
CA GLY A 262 22.88 -2.81 -0.57
C GLY A 262 22.44 -1.83 -1.65
N ARG A 263 21.50 -2.24 -2.49
CA ARG A 263 20.91 -1.35 -3.51
C ARG A 263 20.16 -0.19 -2.87
N MET A 264 19.28 -0.45 -1.90
CA MET A 264 18.55 0.62 -1.19
C MET A 264 19.50 1.58 -0.47
N PHE A 265 20.58 1.06 0.13
CA PHE A 265 21.59 1.88 0.77
C PHE A 265 22.33 2.78 -0.24
N THR A 266 22.62 2.27 -1.45
CA THR A 266 23.20 3.09 -2.53
C THR A 266 22.27 4.24 -2.92
N GLU A 267 20.96 3.98 -3.03
CA GLU A 267 19.97 5.03 -3.33
C GLU A 267 19.82 6.04 -2.16
N TYR A 268 20.07 5.60 -0.92
CA TYR A 268 20.13 6.47 0.25
C TYR A 268 21.37 7.36 0.26
N GLU A 269 22.54 6.82 -0.10
CA GLU A 269 23.78 7.60 -0.20
C GLU A 269 23.69 8.68 -1.30
N ASP A 270 22.97 8.39 -2.38
CA ASP A 270 22.70 9.35 -3.46
C ASP A 270 21.80 10.51 -3.02
N ASP A 271 20.65 10.20 -2.41
CA ASP A 271 19.73 11.22 -1.89
C ASP A 271 18.97 10.74 -0.64
N PRO A 272 19.46 11.08 0.57
CA PRO A 272 18.81 10.73 1.82
C PRO A 272 17.41 11.35 1.98
N ASN A 273 17.06 12.41 1.23
CA ASN A 273 15.77 13.07 1.37
C ASN A 273 14.60 12.23 0.85
N LYS A 274 14.89 11.21 0.03
CA LYS A 274 13.92 10.20 -0.42
C LYS A 274 13.49 9.25 0.70
N PHE A 275 14.13 9.32 1.87
CA PHE A 275 13.88 8.45 3.02
C PHE A 275 13.41 9.26 4.24
N GLU A 276 12.59 8.63 5.08
CA GLU A 276 12.13 9.24 6.33
C GLU A 276 13.29 9.50 7.29
N ASN A 277 13.36 10.68 7.88
CA ASN A 277 14.43 11.00 8.83
C ASN A 277 14.12 10.38 10.19
N ARG A 278 14.90 9.37 10.58
CA ARG A 278 14.71 8.64 11.83
C ARG A 278 15.58 9.12 12.98
N GLY A 279 16.32 10.22 12.81
CA GLY A 279 17.28 10.73 13.79
C GLY A 279 18.51 9.82 14.01
N ALA A 280 18.62 8.71 13.28
CA ALA A 280 19.76 7.82 13.31
C ALA A 280 20.86 8.33 12.36
N THR A 281 22.11 8.24 12.79
CA THR A 281 23.25 8.51 11.90
C THR A 281 23.55 7.25 11.10
N ILE A 282 23.27 7.28 9.80
CA ILE A 282 23.49 6.16 8.89
C ILE A 282 24.84 6.34 8.20
N ARG A 283 25.80 5.45 8.45
CA ARG A 283 27.14 5.49 7.82
C ARG A 283 27.50 4.20 7.10
N THR A 284 26.87 3.10 7.52
CA THR A 284 27.11 1.78 6.98
C THR A 284 25.80 1.16 6.49
N LYS A 285 25.93 0.15 5.63
CA LYS A 285 24.81 -0.68 5.21
C LYS A 285 24.09 -1.32 6.41
N ASP A 286 24.83 -1.73 7.44
CA ASP A 286 24.25 -2.31 8.64
C ASP A 286 23.41 -1.26 9.39
N ASP A 287 23.89 -0.03 9.55
CA ASP A 287 23.10 1.05 10.16
C ASP A 287 21.80 1.28 9.38
N PHE A 288 21.89 1.28 8.04
CA PHE A 288 20.74 1.44 7.15
C PHE A 288 19.73 0.30 7.32
N GLU A 289 20.19 -0.95 7.34
CA GLU A 289 19.34 -2.12 7.53
C GLU A 289 18.58 -2.03 8.87
N HIS A 290 19.27 -1.70 9.96
CA HIS A 290 18.62 -1.55 11.27
C HIS A 290 17.57 -0.42 11.30
N ALA A 291 17.81 0.66 10.55
CA ALA A 291 16.93 1.82 10.52
C ALA A 291 15.71 1.64 9.59
N TYR A 292 15.89 1.03 8.42
CA TYR A 292 14.91 1.01 7.34
C TYR A 292 14.40 -0.38 6.95
N SER A 293 14.96 -1.47 7.47
CA SER A 293 14.51 -2.83 7.14
C SER A 293 13.63 -3.43 8.23
N VAL A 294 12.56 -4.12 7.81
CA VAL A 294 11.74 -4.97 8.68
C VAL A 294 11.51 -6.31 8.00
N GLU A 295 11.92 -7.40 8.67
CA GLU A 295 11.72 -8.77 8.18
C GLU A 295 10.34 -9.30 8.59
N LEU A 296 9.53 -9.70 7.59
CA LEU A 296 8.20 -10.29 7.78
C LEU A 296 8.28 -11.83 7.78
N ARG A 297 8.58 -12.41 8.94
CA ARG A 297 8.71 -13.87 9.11
C ARG A 297 7.37 -14.59 9.07
N ASP A 298 7.35 -15.81 8.52
CA ASP A 298 6.18 -16.71 8.41
C ASP A 298 4.93 -16.13 7.75
N PHE A 299 5.12 -15.08 6.96
CA PHE A 299 4.07 -14.41 6.23
C PHE A 299 3.43 -15.31 5.14
N ASN A 300 4.21 -16.25 4.58
CA ASN A 300 3.77 -17.15 3.51
C ASN A 300 2.97 -18.37 4.00
N SER A 301 2.83 -18.56 5.32
CA SER A 301 2.04 -19.66 5.92
C SER A 301 0.84 -19.09 6.69
N ALA A 302 1.06 -18.67 7.93
CA ALA A 302 0.02 -18.10 8.79
C ALA A 302 -0.63 -16.87 8.16
N GLY A 303 0.17 -15.99 7.55
CA GLY A 303 -0.31 -14.77 6.90
C GLY A 303 -1.26 -15.03 5.73
N VAL A 304 -0.96 -16.02 4.89
CA VAL A 304 -1.81 -16.41 3.75
C VAL A 304 -3.14 -16.99 4.22
N VAL A 305 -3.11 -17.87 5.23
CA VAL A 305 -4.31 -18.49 5.78
C VAL A 305 -5.20 -17.45 6.45
N ALA A 306 -4.63 -16.53 7.24
CA ALA A 306 -5.38 -15.45 7.86
C ALA A 306 -6.04 -14.54 6.82
N ALA A 307 -5.28 -14.11 5.80
CA ALA A 307 -5.80 -13.27 4.74
C ALA A 307 -6.92 -13.95 3.93
N ASN A 308 -6.76 -15.26 3.63
CA ASN A 308 -7.80 -16.01 2.93
C ASN A 308 -9.11 -16.12 3.72
N GLN A 309 -9.03 -16.19 5.05
CA GLN A 309 -10.21 -16.25 5.93
C GLN A 309 -10.67 -14.89 6.44
N GLY A 310 -10.01 -13.79 6.03
CA GLY A 310 -10.27 -12.45 6.56
C GLY A 310 -10.15 -12.35 8.08
N ILE A 311 -9.30 -13.15 8.72
CA ILE A 311 -9.09 -13.10 10.17
C ILE A 311 -7.77 -12.38 10.50
N PRO A 312 -7.74 -11.49 11.50
CA PRO A 312 -6.50 -10.90 11.96
C PRO A 312 -5.64 -11.97 12.66
N LEU A 313 -4.31 -11.79 12.65
CA LEU A 313 -3.36 -12.72 13.28
C LEU A 313 -3.64 -12.91 14.79
N SER A 314 -4.13 -11.87 15.46
CA SER A 314 -4.58 -11.89 16.86
C SER A 314 -5.69 -12.92 17.12
N LYS A 315 -6.54 -13.20 16.13
CA LYS A 315 -7.68 -14.12 16.21
C LYS A 315 -7.39 -15.50 15.62
N MET A 316 -6.18 -15.74 15.10
CA MET A 316 -5.74 -17.07 14.69
C MET A 316 -5.45 -17.96 15.91
N THR A 317 -6.48 -18.47 16.58
CA THR A 317 -6.34 -19.29 17.80
C THR A 317 -6.36 -20.80 17.54
N LYS A 318 -6.91 -21.24 16.41
CA LYS A 318 -7.06 -22.66 16.02
C LYS A 318 -5.75 -23.26 15.51
N HIS A 319 -5.64 -24.59 15.58
CA HIS A 319 -4.51 -25.34 14.97
C HIS A 319 -4.73 -25.64 13.49
N THR A 320 -6.01 -25.78 13.08
CA THR A 320 -6.41 -26.10 11.72
C THR A 320 -7.38 -25.06 11.21
N TYR A 321 -7.18 -24.66 9.96
CA TYR A 321 -8.00 -23.71 9.22
C TYR A 321 -8.44 -24.35 7.90
N GLU A 322 -9.47 -23.80 7.28
CA GLU A 322 -10.01 -24.28 6.01
C GLU A 322 -9.79 -23.23 4.92
N VAL A 323 -9.14 -23.64 3.82
CA VAL A 323 -8.86 -22.78 2.66
C VAL A 323 -9.35 -23.53 1.43
N TYR A 324 -10.41 -23.02 0.80
CA TYR A 324 -11.06 -23.65 -0.37
C TYR A 324 -11.33 -25.16 -0.20
N GLY A 325 -11.85 -25.57 0.96
CA GLY A 325 -12.16 -26.97 1.28
C GLY A 325 -10.95 -27.82 1.73
N MET A 326 -9.74 -27.26 1.75
CA MET A 326 -8.55 -27.94 2.27
C MET A 326 -8.28 -27.55 3.73
N LYS A 327 -8.03 -28.55 4.57
CA LYS A 327 -7.60 -28.34 5.96
C LYS A 327 -6.11 -28.06 6.02
N ILE A 328 -5.76 -26.83 6.39
CA ILE A 328 -4.37 -26.36 6.53
C ILE A 328 -4.02 -26.31 8.02
N GLN A 329 -2.96 -27.01 8.41
CA GLN A 329 -2.40 -26.91 9.75
C GLN A 329 -1.43 -25.74 9.83
N VAL A 330 -1.62 -24.88 10.83
CA VAL A 330 -0.69 -23.79 11.13
C VAL A 330 -0.25 -23.94 12.58
N SER A 331 1.06 -24.09 12.80
CA SER A 331 1.58 -24.30 14.15
C SER A 331 1.36 -23.05 15.02
N LYS A 332 1.37 -23.22 16.35
CA LYS A 332 1.31 -22.06 17.26
C LYS A 332 2.51 -21.13 17.04
N GLU A 333 3.69 -21.71 16.88
CA GLU A 333 4.93 -20.98 16.63
C GLU A 333 4.86 -20.10 15.38
N GLN A 334 4.39 -20.64 14.25
CA GLN A 334 4.25 -19.88 13.00
C GLN A 334 3.28 -18.69 13.14
N ARG A 335 2.18 -18.88 13.86
CA ARG A 335 1.21 -17.82 14.13
C ARG A 335 1.81 -16.71 14.98
N GLU A 336 2.50 -17.08 16.06
CA GLU A 336 3.15 -16.12 16.96
C GLU A 336 4.30 -15.38 16.29
N LEU A 337 5.11 -16.04 15.45
CA LEU A 337 6.19 -15.40 14.70
C LEU A 337 5.65 -14.38 13.70
N CYS A 338 4.63 -14.75 12.92
CA CYS A 338 3.98 -13.85 11.98
C CYS A 338 3.34 -12.64 12.71
N LYS A 339 2.60 -12.91 13.79
CA LYS A 339 1.98 -11.87 14.63
C LYS A 339 3.03 -10.90 15.18
N LYS A 340 4.11 -11.41 15.77
CA LYS A 340 5.19 -10.57 16.34
C LYS A 340 5.86 -9.70 15.28
N ALA A 341 6.08 -10.22 14.07
CA ALA A 341 6.67 -9.43 12.99
C ALA A 341 5.77 -8.27 12.57
N ILE A 342 4.46 -8.51 12.46
CA ILE A 342 3.48 -7.46 12.14
C ILE A 342 3.32 -6.47 13.29
N ASP A 343 3.22 -6.93 14.54
CA ASP A 343 3.14 -6.04 15.71
C ASP A 343 4.39 -5.15 15.82
N TYR A 344 5.58 -5.70 15.53
CA TYR A 344 6.82 -4.92 15.49
C TYR A 344 6.82 -3.86 14.39
N LEU A 345 6.29 -4.18 13.20
CA LEU A 345 6.12 -3.19 12.14
C LEU A 345 5.11 -2.11 12.54
N VAL A 346 3.96 -2.49 13.09
CA VAL A 346 2.91 -1.55 13.51
C VAL A 346 3.42 -0.59 14.59
N ALA A 347 4.20 -1.06 15.56
CA ALA A 347 4.78 -0.22 16.60
C ALA A 347 5.77 0.84 16.06
N LYS A 348 6.25 0.66 14.82
CA LYS A 348 7.17 1.57 14.13
C LYS A 348 6.47 2.62 13.25
N LEU A 349 5.16 2.48 13.00
CA LEU A 349 4.34 3.36 12.17
C LEU A 349 3.56 4.37 13.03
#